data_AF-A0AAD5B948-F1
#
_entry.id   AF-A0AAD5B948-F1
#
_cell.length_a   1.000
_cell.length_b   1.000
_cell.length_c   1.000
_cell.angle_alpha   90.00
_cell.angle_beta   90.00
_cell.angle_gamma   90.00
#
_symmetry.space_group_name_H-M   'P 1'
#
loop_
_entity.id
_entity.type
_entity.pdbx_description
1 polymer ?
#
loop_
_entity_poly.entity_id
_entity_poly.type
_entity_poly.pdbx_seq_one_letter_code
_entity_poly.pdbx_strand_id
1 'polypeptide(L)'
;EIETLEPCSCIYFTNYSIIIGTNKFYEIEMKQYVLEEFLDKNDVSLSSAMFTASSYSFPIAIMQVSSATQKEEYLLCFHAFRDPYLFVTYFNSLDVIELQGHGAL
;
A
#
# COMPACT_ATOMS: atom_id res chain seq x y z
N GLU A 1 -20.32 9.44 -0.08
CA GLU A 1 -19.85 8.51 -1.11
C GLU A 1 -18.51 9.05 -1.60
N ILE A 2 -17.49 8.20 -1.73
CA ILE A 2 -16.18 8.58 -2.25
C ILE A 2 -16.11 8.02 -3.67
N GLU A 3 -15.94 8.88 -4.65
CA GLU A 3 -15.76 8.44 -6.04
C GLU A 3 -14.35 7.88 -6.20
N THR A 4 -14.25 6.59 -6.54
CA THR A 4 -13.00 5.91 -6.83
C THR A 4 -13.01 5.43 -8.29
N LEU A 5 -11.86 5.46 -8.94
CA LEU A 5 -11.74 5.01 -10.34
C LEU A 5 -11.89 3.49 -10.47
N GLU A 6 -11.48 2.76 -9.43
CA GLU A 6 -11.50 1.31 -9.34
C GLU A 6 -12.22 0.86 -8.06
N PRO A 7 -12.74 -0.37 -7.98
CA PRO A 7 -13.34 -0.90 -6.78
C PRO A 7 -12.34 -0.94 -5.62
N CYS A 8 -12.84 -0.72 -4.40
CA CYS A 8 -12.03 -0.89 -3.18
C CYS A 8 -11.70 -2.37 -2.98
N SER A 9 -10.41 -2.70 -3.00
CA SER A 9 -9.89 -4.06 -2.88
C SER A 9 -9.46 -4.41 -1.46
N CYS A 10 -9.06 -3.42 -0.65
CA CYS A 10 -8.73 -3.61 0.76
C CYS A 10 -8.97 -2.35 1.60
N ILE A 11 -9.19 -2.53 2.90
CA ILE A 11 -9.45 -1.47 3.86
C ILE A 11 -8.72 -1.75 5.17
N TYR A 12 -8.20 -0.71 5.82
CA TYR A 12 -7.57 -0.78 7.13
C TYR A 12 -7.98 0.41 7.98
N PHE A 13 -8.43 0.14 9.21
CA PHE A 13 -8.81 1.17 10.17
C PHE A 13 -7.62 1.50 11.06
N THR A 14 -7.20 2.76 11.06
CA THR A 14 -6.23 3.28 12.03
C THR A 14 -6.98 3.88 13.22
N ASN A 15 -6.24 4.48 14.16
CA ASN A 15 -6.83 5.19 15.29
C ASN A 15 -7.60 6.46 14.88
N TYR A 16 -7.23 7.12 13.77
CA TYR A 16 -7.76 8.43 13.39
C TYR A 16 -8.12 8.57 11.91
N SER A 17 -7.85 7.55 11.11
CA SER A 17 -8.01 7.54 9.66
C SER A 17 -8.42 6.15 9.17
N ILE A 18 -8.76 6.08 7.89
CA ILE A 18 -9.01 4.82 7.19
C ILE A 18 -8.10 4.79 5.97
N ILE A 19 -7.30 3.74 5.84
CA ILE A 19 -6.50 3.51 4.64
C ILE A 19 -7.30 2.58 3.73
N ILE A 20 -7.48 2.96 2.48
CA ILE A 20 -8.18 2.16 1.46
C ILE A 20 -7.25 1.88 0.29
N GLY A 21 -7.36 0.69 -0.28
CA GLY A 21 -6.72 0.30 -1.53
C GLY A 21 -7.74 0.20 -2.64
N THR A 22 -7.53 0.92 -3.73
CA THR A 22 -8.35 0.86 -4.96
C THR A 22 -7.42 0.62 -6.16
N ASN A 23 -7.08 1.65 -6.94
CA ASN A 23 -5.97 1.67 -7.89
C ASN A 23 -4.64 2.08 -7.22
N LYS A 24 -4.73 2.75 -6.06
CA LYS A 24 -3.61 3.14 -5.19
C LYS A 24 -4.07 3.05 -3.72
N PHE A 25 -3.16 3.30 -2.80
CA PHE A 25 -3.52 3.52 -1.40
C PHE A 25 -3.88 4.98 -1.16
N TYR A 26 -5.04 5.19 -0.55
CA TYR A 26 -5.51 6.49 -0.08
C TYR A 26 -5.75 6.45 1.42
N GLU A 27 -5.61 7.59 2.07
CA GLU A 27 -5.97 7.77 3.48
C GLU A 27 -7.12 8.77 3.60
N ILE A 28 -8.12 8.39 4.38
CA ILE A 28 -9.27 9.22 4.73
C ILE A 28 -9.10 9.68 6.17
N GLU A 29 -8.87 10.97 6.36
CA GLU A 29 -8.80 11.59 7.69
C GLU A 29 -10.21 11.82 8.24
N MET A 30 -10.49 11.35 9.46
CA MET A 30 -11.88 11.21 9.94
C MET A 30 -12.49 12.51 10.51
N LYS A 31 -11.69 13.54 10.82
CA LYS A 31 -12.25 14.80 11.38
C LYS A 31 -12.68 15.77 10.30
N GLN A 32 -11.89 15.92 9.25
CA GLN A 32 -12.13 16.84 8.15
C GLN A 32 -12.62 16.12 6.89
N TYR A 33 -12.67 14.78 6.90
CA TYR A 33 -13.08 13.94 5.76
C TYR A 33 -12.24 14.21 4.51
N VAL A 34 -10.95 14.47 4.71
CA VAL A 34 -10.00 14.72 3.64
C VAL A 34 -9.47 13.39 3.12
N LEU A 35 -9.43 13.25 1.80
CA LEU A 35 -8.86 12.10 1.09
C LEU A 35 -7.51 12.49 0.49
N GLU A 36 -6.44 11.78 0.85
CA GLU A 36 -5.10 12.01 0.31
C GLU A 36 -4.47 10.70 -0.20
N GLU A 37 -3.48 10.80 -1.10
CA GLU A 37 -2.65 9.63 -1.46
C GLU A 37 -1.79 9.26 -0.25
N PHE A 38 -1.83 7.99 0.16
CA PHE A 38 -1.13 7.52 1.36
C PHE A 38 0.40 7.46 1.17
N LEU A 39 0.84 7.19 -0.06
CA LEU A 39 2.27 7.14 -0.39
C LEU A 39 2.79 8.54 -0.77
N ASP A 40 3.89 8.98 -0.14
CA ASP A 40 4.52 10.26 -0.49
C ASP A 40 5.25 10.17 -1.82
N LYS A 41 4.71 10.87 -2.84
CA LYS A 41 5.31 10.98 -4.17
C LYS A 41 6.70 11.64 -4.18
N ASN A 42 7.06 12.39 -3.15
CA ASN A 42 8.36 13.05 -3.05
C ASN A 42 9.40 12.14 -2.38
N ASP A 43 8.98 11.04 -1.75
CA ASP A 43 9.90 10.07 -1.16
C ASP A 43 10.47 9.16 -2.24
N VAL A 44 11.73 9.42 -2.61
CA VAL A 44 12.45 8.65 -3.62
C VAL A 44 12.61 7.19 -3.21
N SER A 45 12.62 6.87 -1.91
CA SER A 45 12.68 5.49 -1.44
C SER A 45 11.43 4.68 -1.84
N LEU A 46 10.29 5.34 -2.08
CA LEU A 46 9.04 4.71 -2.52
C LEU A 46 8.93 4.53 -4.04
N SER A 47 9.92 5.00 -4.81
CA SER A 47 9.85 5.06 -6.28
C SER A 47 9.55 3.71 -6.94
N SER A 48 10.12 2.61 -6.45
CA SER A 48 9.89 1.29 -7.04
C SER A 48 8.50 0.73 -6.73
N ALA A 49 7.96 0.99 -5.54
CA ALA A 49 6.58 0.67 -5.20
C ALA A 49 5.60 1.47 -6.07
N MET A 50 5.84 2.77 -6.23
CA MET A 50 5.03 3.66 -7.08
C MET A 50 5.10 3.28 -8.57
N PHE A 51 6.29 2.88 -9.05
CA PHE A 51 6.45 2.40 -10.43
C PHE A 51 5.70 1.09 -10.66
N THR A 52 5.79 0.14 -9.74
CA THR A 52 5.08 -1.14 -9.87
C THR A 52 3.56 -0.95 -9.79
N ALA A 53 3.07 -0.06 -8.91
CA ALA A 53 1.67 0.35 -8.79
C ALA A 53 1.06 0.81 -10.14
N SER A 54 1.88 1.31 -11.06
CA SER A 54 1.45 1.77 -12.40
C SER A 54 1.41 0.69 -13.48
N SER A 55 1.90 -0.53 -13.19
CA SER A 55 2.06 -1.63 -14.15
C SER A 55 1.04 -2.76 -13.93
N TYR A 56 -0.25 -2.51 -14.19
CA TYR A 56 -1.34 -3.52 -14.04
C TYR A 56 -1.35 -4.23 -12.68
N SER A 57 -0.95 -3.52 -11.62
CA SER A 57 -1.01 -3.98 -10.24
C SER A 57 -2.12 -3.24 -9.51
N PHE A 58 -2.61 -3.83 -8.42
CA PHE A 58 -3.60 -3.20 -7.56
C PHE A 58 -3.37 -3.61 -6.10
N PRO A 59 -3.61 -2.73 -5.11
CA PRO A 59 -3.63 -3.07 -3.70
C PRO A 59 -4.42 -4.35 -3.38
N ILE A 60 -3.89 -5.23 -2.52
CA ILE A 60 -4.61 -6.44 -2.04
C ILE A 60 -4.80 -6.41 -0.52
N ALA A 61 -3.82 -5.91 0.23
CA ALA A 61 -3.86 -5.95 1.69
C ALA A 61 -3.01 -4.87 2.33
N ILE A 62 -3.37 -4.53 3.56
CA ILE A 62 -2.64 -3.63 4.45
C ILE A 62 -2.50 -4.38 5.77
N MET A 63 -1.27 -4.50 6.27
CA MET A 63 -1.01 -5.17 7.54
C MET A 63 -0.11 -4.30 8.40
N GLN A 64 -0.54 -3.98 9.62
CA GLN A 64 0.33 -3.32 10.58
C GLN A 64 1.42 -4.29 11.04
N VAL A 65 2.68 -3.91 10.80
CA VAL A 65 3.86 -4.70 11.18
C VAL A 65 4.57 -4.13 12.41
N SER A 66 4.31 -2.87 12.74
CA SER A 66 4.76 -2.24 13.98
C SER A 66 3.69 -1.30 14.53
N SER A 67 3.49 -1.36 15.84
CA SER A 67 2.56 -0.51 16.60
C SER A 67 3.30 0.30 17.67
N ALA A 68 4.58 0.62 17.44
CA ALA A 68 5.32 1.45 18.38
C ALA A 68 4.59 2.78 18.58
N THR A 69 4.46 3.24 19.84
CA THR A 69 3.62 4.39 20.23
C THR A 69 3.98 5.72 19.54
N GLN A 70 5.15 5.79 18.90
CA GLN A 70 5.62 6.97 18.17
C GLN A 70 5.54 6.81 16.64
N LYS A 71 5.37 5.59 16.13
CA LYS A 71 5.41 5.31 14.69
C LYS A 71 4.73 3.98 14.38
N GLU A 72 3.59 4.04 13.71
CA GLU A 72 2.94 2.87 13.13
C GLU A 72 3.63 2.53 11.80
N GLU A 73 3.82 1.26 11.53
CA GLU A 73 4.41 0.79 10.27
C GLU A 73 3.51 -0.24 9.62
N TYR A 74 3.38 -0.12 8.30
CA TYR A 74 2.44 -0.88 7.50
C TYR A 74 3.17 -1.60 6.36
N LEU A 75 2.83 -2.88 6.19
CA LEU A 75 3.14 -3.66 5.01
C LEU A 75 2.01 -3.47 3.99
N LEU A 76 2.37 -2.94 2.82
CA LEU A 76 1.44 -2.68 1.71
C LEU A 76 1.61 -3.75 0.63
N CYS A 77 0.58 -4.57 0.43
CA CYS A 77 0.63 -5.67 -0.52
C CYS A 77 -0.06 -5.28 -1.83
N PHE A 78 0.57 -5.59 -2.95
CA PHE A 78 0.04 -5.36 -4.30
C PHE A 78 -0.07 -6.69 -5.06
N HIS A 79 -1.08 -6.79 -5.93
CA HIS A 79 -1.15 -7.81 -6.96
C HIS A 79 -0.11 -7.50 -8.04
N ALA A 80 0.56 -8.50 -8.59
CA ALA A 80 1.39 -8.32 -9.77
C ALA A 80 1.05 -9.39 -10.82
N PHE A 81 0.87 -8.93 -12.06
CA PHE A 81 0.29 -9.70 -13.16
C PHE A 81 1.18 -10.82 -13.72
N ARG A 82 2.47 -10.87 -13.34
CA ARG A 82 3.41 -11.88 -13.84
C ARG A 82 4.07 -12.74 -12.76
N ASP A 83 4.42 -12.17 -11.60
CA ASP A 83 5.03 -12.88 -10.48
C ASP A 83 4.58 -12.22 -9.16
N PRO A 84 4.32 -12.95 -8.05
CA PRO A 84 3.87 -12.35 -6.79
C PRO A 84 5.01 -11.56 -6.14
N TYR A 85 5.05 -10.25 -6.33
CA TYR A 85 5.95 -9.36 -5.58
C TYR A 85 5.33 -9.02 -4.22
N LEU A 86 6.08 -9.22 -3.14
CA LEU A 86 5.72 -8.68 -1.82
C LEU A 86 6.54 -7.41 -1.60
N PHE A 87 5.87 -6.25 -1.58
CA PHE A 87 6.51 -4.98 -1.29
C PHE A 87 6.56 -4.78 0.22
N VAL A 88 7.74 -4.86 0.82
CA VAL A 88 7.93 -4.55 2.24
C VAL A 88 8.41 -3.11 2.35
N THR A 89 7.48 -2.19 2.52
CA THR A 89 7.78 -0.78 2.78
C THR A 89 8.16 -0.61 4.26
N TYR A 90 9.45 -0.57 4.58
CA TYR A 90 9.95 -0.04 5.85
C TYR A 90 10.39 1.42 5.60
N PHE A 91 9.81 2.39 6.31
CA PHE A 91 10.17 3.80 6.14
C PHE A 91 11.58 4.07 6.69
N ASN A 92 12.57 3.76 5.84
CA ASN A 92 13.99 4.14 5.78
C ASN A 92 14.81 3.19 4.86
N SER A 93 14.22 2.11 4.35
CA SER A 93 14.75 1.27 3.27
C SER A 93 13.59 0.48 2.67
N LEU A 94 13.21 0.79 1.43
CA LEU A 94 12.24 -0.01 0.70
C LEU A 94 12.95 -1.27 0.20
N ASP A 95 12.65 -2.41 0.82
CA ASP A 95 13.06 -3.71 0.28
C ASP A 95 11.92 -4.27 -0.56
N VAL A 96 12.14 -4.28 -1.88
CA VAL A 96 11.27 -5.00 -2.81
C VAL A 96 11.71 -6.46 -2.78
N ILE A 97 10.87 -7.32 -2.22
CA ILE A 97 11.14 -8.76 -2.20
C ILE A 97 10.26 -9.40 -3.27
N GLU A 98 10.89 -9.81 -4.37
CA GLU A 98 10.27 -10.74 -5.30
C GLU A 98 10.11 -12.09 -4.61
N LEU A 99 8.88 -12.51 -4.34
CA LEU A 99 8.65 -13.88 -3.93
C LEU A 99 8.75 -14.72 -5.19
N GLN A 100 9.87 -15.41 -5.35
CA GLN A 100 9.97 -16.42 -6.41
C GLN A 100 8.87 -17.45 -6.16
N GLY A 101 7.93 -17.56 -7.10
CA GLY A 101 6.95 -18.62 -7.10
C GLY A 101 7.68 -19.95 -7.00
N HIS A 102 7.23 -20.85 -6.12
CA HIS A 102 7.71 -22.23 -6.17
C HIS A 102 7.51 -22.71 -7.59
N GLY A 103 8.63 -22.96 -8.31
CA GLY A 103 8.58 -23.53 -9.64
C GLY A 103 7.63 -24.71 -9.60
N ALA A 104 6.61 -24.68 -10.46
CA ALA A 104 5.65 -25.76 -10.57
C ALA A 104 6.44 -27.08 -10.66
N LEU A 105 6.27 -27.93 -9.63
CA LEU A 105 6.67 -29.33 -9.68
C LEU A 105 5.78 -30.06 -10.69
#